data_AF-A0A830D3B3-F1
#
_entry.id   AF-A0A830D3B3-F1
#
_cell.length_a   1.000
_cell.length_b   1.000
_cell.length_c   1.000
_cell.angle_alpha   90.00
_cell.angle_beta   90.00
_cell.angle_gamma   90.00
#
_symmetry.space_group_name_H-M   'P 1'
#
loop_
_entity.id
_entity.type
_entity.pdbx_description
1 polymer ?
#
loop_
_entity_poly.entity_id
_entity_poly.type
_entity_poly.pdbx_seq_one_letter_code
_entity_poly.pdbx_strand_id
1 'polypeptide(L)'
;MRMLNHPNVVHLRHYFYSTTEKNEVYLNLVLEYVSETVYRASRHYSRVNQYMPVIYVQLYTYQICRALNYMHRVICVCHRDIKPQNLLVNPHTHQLKLCDLGSAKMLVCFF
;
A
#
# COMPACT_ATOMS: atom_id res chain seq x y z
N MET A 1 -7.20 2.50 -9.31
CA MET A 1 -6.94 1.13 -8.80
C MET A 1 -7.11 0.02 -9.83
N ARG A 2 -8.08 0.10 -10.77
CA ARG A 2 -8.32 -0.98 -11.75
C ARG A 2 -7.14 -1.36 -12.66
N MET A 3 -6.23 -0.41 -12.91
CA MET A 3 -5.03 -0.63 -13.75
C MET A 3 -3.82 -1.19 -12.96
N LEU A 4 -3.98 -1.45 -11.65
CA LEU A 4 -2.87 -1.87 -10.80
C LEU A 4 -2.73 -3.38 -10.82
N ASN A 5 -1.60 -3.86 -11.34
CA ASN A 5 -1.23 -5.25 -11.29
C ASN A 5 0.27 -5.36 -10.95
N HIS A 6 0.59 -5.38 -9.66
CA HIS A 6 1.96 -5.50 -9.19
C HIS A 6 1.99 -6.23 -7.84
N PRO A 7 2.93 -7.16 -7.59
CA PRO A 7 2.98 -7.93 -6.35
C PRO A 7 3.10 -7.08 -5.08
N ASN A 8 3.75 -5.91 -5.19
CA ASN A 8 3.97 -4.98 -4.08
C ASN A 8 2.98 -3.79 -4.04
N VAL A 9 1.83 -3.89 -4.73
CA VAL A 9 0.72 -2.94 -4.64
C VAL A 9 -0.54 -3.71 -4.29
N VAL A 10 -1.39 -3.17 -3.40
CA VAL A 10 -2.62 -3.81 -2.96
C VAL A 10 -3.56 -4.06 -4.15
N HIS A 11 -4.05 -5.29 -4.27
CA HIS A 11 -4.95 -5.69 -5.34
C HIS A 11 -6.40 -5.35 -5.02
N LEU A 12 -7.08 -4.69 -5.96
CA LEU A 12 -8.52 -4.47 -5.92
C LEU A 12 -9.22 -5.70 -6.52
N ARG A 13 -9.88 -6.50 -5.67
CA ARG A 13 -10.61 -7.70 -6.07
C ARG A 13 -11.97 -7.38 -6.68
N HIS A 14 -12.71 -6.45 -6.08
CA HIS A 14 -14.04 -6.05 -6.53
C HIS A 14 -14.34 -4.62 -6.08
N TYR A 15 -15.31 -3.96 -6.71
CA TYR A 15 -15.89 -2.71 -6.21
C TYR A 15 -17.39 -2.70 -6.46
N PHE A 16 -18.16 -2.07 -5.58
CA PHE A 16 -19.61 -1.95 -5.74
C PHE A 16 -20.13 -0.68 -5.06
N TYR A 17 -21.28 -0.21 -5.51
CA TYR A 17 -21.96 0.93 -4.91
C TYR A 17 -23.02 0.45 -3.92
N SER A 18 -23.17 1.14 -2.81
CA SER A 18 -24.25 0.94 -1.85
C SER A 18 -24.91 2.29 -1.55
N THR A 19 -26.23 2.28 -1.42
CA THR A 19 -26.99 3.48 -1.07
C THR A 19 -27.52 3.32 0.35
N THR A 20 -27.32 4.32 1.20
CA THR A 20 -27.87 4.31 2.56
C THR A 20 -29.35 4.71 2.56
N GLU A 21 -30.02 4.52 3.69
CA GLU A 21 -31.40 4.98 3.90
C GLU A 21 -31.57 6.49 3.71
N LYS A 22 -30.49 7.26 3.83
CA LYS A 22 -30.46 8.72 3.61
C LYS A 22 -30.17 9.11 2.15
N ASN A 23 -30.24 8.17 1.20
CA ASN A 23 -29.88 8.35 -0.21
C ASN A 23 -28.41 8.76 -0.46
N GLU A 24 -27.51 8.47 0.47
CA GLU A 24 -26.08 8.70 0.25
C GLU A 24 -25.46 7.50 -0.47
N VAL A 25 -24.70 7.76 -1.53
CA VAL A 25 -24.05 6.72 -2.33
C VAL A 25 -22.59 6.54 -1.87
N TYR A 26 -22.24 5.31 -1.51
CA TYR A 26 -20.90 4.91 -1.10
C TYR A 26 -20.28 4.01 -2.16
N LEU A 27 -19.00 4.26 -2.47
CA LEU A 27 -18.17 3.36 -3.26
C LEU A 27 -17.41 2.42 -2.31
N ASN A 28 -17.72 1.14 -2.37
CA ASN A 28 -17.06 0.09 -1.59
C ASN A 28 -15.93 -0.54 -2.41
N LEU A 29 -14.74 -0.61 -1.83
CA LEU A 29 -13.56 -1.22 -2.46
C LEU A 29 -13.20 -2.51 -1.72
N VAL A 30 -13.30 -3.65 -2.41
CA VAL A 30 -12.92 -4.96 -1.88
C VAL A 30 -11.45 -5.20 -2.22
N LEU A 31 -10.58 -5.02 -1.25
CA LEU A 31 -9.13 -5.16 -1.39
C LEU A 31 -8.66 -6.52 -0.88
N GLU A 32 -7.49 -6.97 -1.33
CA GLU A 32 -6.79 -8.05 -0.63
C GLU A 32 -6.45 -7.65 0.81
N TYR A 33 -6.55 -8.63 1.72
CA TYR A 33 -6.22 -8.43 3.13
C TYR A 33 -4.74 -8.76 3.39
N VAL A 34 -4.08 -7.89 4.16
CA VAL A 34 -2.73 -8.09 4.68
C VAL A 34 -2.74 -7.70 6.16
N SER A 35 -2.21 -8.57 7.02
CA SER A 35 -2.52 -8.56 8.45
C SER A 35 -1.81 -7.48 9.27
N GLU A 36 -0.68 -6.95 8.79
CA GLU A 36 0.14 -6.01 9.54
C GLU A 36 0.58 -4.82 8.69
N THR A 37 1.14 -3.80 9.35
CA THR A 37 1.75 -2.64 8.70
C THR A 37 3.18 -2.45 9.17
N VAL A 38 4.01 -1.79 8.35
CA VAL A 38 5.36 -1.39 8.76
C VAL A 38 5.30 -0.49 10.00
N TYR A 39 4.26 0.35 10.13
CA TYR A 39 4.05 1.15 11.34
C TYR A 39 3.92 0.28 12.60
N ARG A 40 3.04 -0.74 12.59
CA ARG A 40 2.83 -1.63 13.73
C ARG A 40 4.07 -2.47 14.02
N ALA A 41 4.72 -2.99 12.99
CA ALA A 41 5.96 -3.75 13.11
C ALA A 41 7.08 -2.89 13.74
N SER A 42 7.29 -1.67 13.25
CA SER A 42 8.28 -0.74 13.79
C SER A 42 7.99 -0.41 15.27
N ARG A 43 6.72 -0.10 15.59
CA ARG A 43 6.29 0.20 16.96
C ARG A 43 6.51 -0.98 17.92
N HIS A 44 6.37 -2.22 17.45
CA HIS A 44 6.68 -3.40 18.24
C HIS A 44 8.15 -3.41 18.68
N TYR A 45 9.09 -3.25 17.74
CA TYR A 45 10.52 -3.17 18.03
C TYR A 45 10.87 -2.02 18.99
N SER A 46 10.31 -0.83 18.75
CA SER A 46 10.53 0.32 19.65
C SER A 46 10.06 0.05 21.09
N ARG A 47 8.93 -0.64 21.28
CA ARG A 47 8.38 -0.94 22.62
C ARG A 47 9.24 -1.92 23.40
N VAL A 48 9.89 -2.87 22.72
CA VAL A 48 10.81 -3.83 23.35
C VAL A 48 12.24 -3.30 23.39
N ASN A 49 12.44 -2.00 23.09
CA ASN A 49 13.74 -1.33 23.04
C ASN A 49 14.76 -2.03 22.14
N GLN A 50 14.28 -2.54 21.00
CA GLN A 50 15.09 -3.17 19.96
C GLN A 50 14.95 -2.40 18.65
N TYR A 51 15.93 -2.59 17.77
CA TYR A 51 15.85 -2.13 16.39
C TYR A 51 15.29 -3.25 15.52
N MET A 52 14.54 -2.86 14.48
CA MET A 52 14.19 -3.80 13.42
C MET A 52 15.47 -4.33 12.76
N PRO A 53 15.63 -5.65 12.61
CA PRO A 53 16.76 -6.23 11.90
C PRO A 53 16.98 -5.59 10.53
N VAL A 54 18.23 -5.25 10.21
CA VAL A 54 18.61 -4.54 8.98
C VAL A 54 18.12 -5.24 7.72
N ILE A 55 18.11 -6.58 7.72
CA ILE A 55 17.59 -7.38 6.61
C ILE A 55 16.14 -7.04 6.27
N TYR A 56 15.28 -6.81 7.26
CA TYR A 56 13.88 -6.42 7.03
C TYR A 56 13.77 -4.99 6.54
N VAL A 57 14.61 -4.09 7.04
CA VAL A 57 14.69 -2.70 6.55
C VAL A 57 15.05 -2.69 5.07
N GLN A 58 16.07 -3.44 4.66
CA GLN A 58 16.49 -3.57 3.26
C GLN A 58 15.39 -4.21 2.39
N LEU A 59 14.81 -5.32 2.86
CA LEU A 59 13.77 -6.06 2.14
C LEU A 59 12.51 -5.21 1.91
N TYR A 60 12.05 -4.48 2.93
CA TYR A 60 10.88 -3.61 2.81
C TYR A 60 11.18 -2.40 1.94
N THR A 61 12.34 -1.76 2.10
CA THR A 61 12.77 -0.63 1.26
C THR A 61 12.82 -1.01 -0.22
N TYR A 62 13.40 -2.17 -0.54
CA TYR A 62 13.43 -2.69 -1.90
C TYR A 62 12.03 -2.87 -2.50
N GLN A 63 11.11 -3.49 -1.75
CA GLN A 63 9.74 -3.73 -2.21
C GLN A 63 8.96 -2.42 -2.39
N ILE A 64 9.19 -1.41 -1.54
CA ILE A 64 8.63 -0.06 -1.70
C ILE A 64 9.13 0.57 -3.00
N CYS A 65 10.45 0.59 -3.22
CA CYS A 65 11.05 1.15 -4.44
C CYS A 65 10.54 0.43 -5.69
N ARG A 66 10.41 -0.90 -5.65
CA ARG A 66 9.86 -1.70 -6.75
C ARG A 66 8.42 -1.32 -7.07
N ALA A 67 7.58 -1.15 -6.05
CA ALA A 67 6.18 -0.72 -6.22
C ALA A 67 6.08 0.71 -6.77
N LEU A 68 6.90 1.64 -6.26
CA LEU A 68 6.95 3.03 -6.74
C LEU A 68 7.44 3.11 -8.18
N ASN A 69 8.45 2.31 -8.56
CA ASN A 69 8.92 2.24 -9.94
C ASN A 69 7.81 1.79 -10.90
N TYR A 70 7.03 0.76 -10.52
CA TYR A 70 5.84 0.36 -11.27
C TYR A 70 4.82 1.51 -11.38
N MET A 71 4.46 2.13 -10.25
CA MET A 71 3.48 3.21 -10.22
C MET A 71 3.89 4.42 -11.07
N HIS A 72 5.16 4.84 -10.98
CA HIS A 72 5.65 6.01 -11.67
C HIS A 72 5.89 5.76 -13.16
N ARG A 73 6.50 4.62 -13.53
CA ARG A 73 6.95 4.39 -14.92
C ARG A 73 5.95 3.65 -15.79
N VAL A 74 5.11 2.80 -15.21
CA VAL A 74 4.19 1.94 -15.99
C VAL A 74 2.81 2.56 -16.12
N ILE A 75 2.32 3.21 -15.07
CA ILE A 75 0.95 3.76 -15.02
C ILE A 75 0.90 5.28 -14.80
N CYS A 76 2.05 5.94 -14.67
CA CYS A 76 2.17 7.40 -14.49
C CYS A 76 1.39 7.96 -13.28
N VAL A 77 1.30 7.21 -12.18
CA VAL A 77 0.59 7.61 -10.95
C VAL A 77 1.58 7.87 -9.83
N CYS A 78 1.52 9.04 -9.20
CA CYS A 78 2.21 9.31 -7.94
C CYS A 78 1.29 9.02 -6.75
N HIS A 79 1.80 8.30 -5.74
CA HIS A 79 1.03 7.93 -4.55
C HIS A 79 0.72 9.12 -3.63
N ARG A 80 1.68 10.04 -3.47
CA ARG A 80 1.60 11.28 -2.67
C ARG A 80 1.34 11.14 -1.16
N ASP A 81 1.19 9.94 -0.62
CA ASP A 81 0.95 9.69 0.82
C ASP A 81 1.69 8.42 1.29
N ILE A 82 2.99 8.38 1.01
CA ILE A 82 3.85 7.27 1.45
C ILE A 82 4.23 7.47 2.91
N LYS A 83 3.76 6.58 3.77
CA LYS A 83 4.01 6.56 5.22
C LYS A 83 3.90 5.14 5.76
N PRO A 84 4.50 4.80 6.92
CA PRO A 84 4.52 3.43 7.44
C PRO A 84 3.14 2.75 7.62
N GLN A 85 2.07 3.54 7.77
CA GLN A 85 0.69 3.06 7.88
C GLN A 85 0.14 2.53 6.55
N ASN A 86 0.61 3.08 5.43
CA ASN A 86 0.19 2.71 4.07
C ASN A 86 1.09 1.62 3.46
N LEU A 87 1.98 1.04 4.27
CA LEU A 87 2.86 -0.07 3.92
C LEU A 87 2.38 -1.33 4.63
N LEU A 88 1.56 -2.12 3.95
CA LEU A 88 1.08 -3.39 4.48
C LEU A 88 2.19 -4.44 4.39
N VAL A 89 2.27 -5.33 5.37
CA VAL A 89 3.26 -6.41 5.41
C VAL A 89 2.65 -7.71 5.93
N ASN A 90 2.99 -8.82 5.29
CA ASN A 90 2.73 -10.15 5.84
C ASN A 90 3.95 -10.57 6.68
N PRO A 91 3.85 -10.73 8.01
CA PRO A 91 5.00 -11.06 8.86
C PRO A 91 5.61 -12.45 8.59
N HIS A 92 4.86 -13.38 7.99
CA HIS A 92 5.34 -14.73 7.72
C HIS A 92 6.13 -14.81 6.42
N THR A 93 5.68 -14.10 5.38
CA THR A 93 6.32 -14.12 4.05
C THR A 93 7.20 -12.91 3.79
N HIS A 94 7.14 -11.89 4.65
CA HIS A 94 7.74 -10.57 4.46
C HIS A 94 7.36 -9.87 3.14
N GLN A 95 6.24 -10.26 2.53
CA GLN A 95 5.70 -9.57 1.37
C GLN A 95 5.12 -8.22 1.79
N LEU A 96 5.62 -7.14 1.17
CA LEU A 96 5.13 -5.78 1.38
C LEU A 96 4.23 -5.34 0.24
N LYS A 97 3.14 -4.64 0.56
CA LYS A 97 2.18 -4.09 -0.39
C LYS A 97 1.83 -2.63 -0.05
N LEU A 98 1.97 -1.73 -1.02
CA LEU A 98 1.47 -0.36 -0.92
C LEU A 98 -0.05 -0.34 -0.95
N CYS A 99 -0.68 0.38 -0.03
CA CYS A 99 -2.13 0.59 0.02
C CYS A 99 -2.50 2.08 0.15
N ASP A 100 -3.80 2.36 0.16
CA ASP A 100 -4.37 3.70 0.29
C ASP A 100 -3.97 4.68 -0.84
N LEU A 101 -4.68 4.55 -1.95
CA LEU A 101 -4.51 5.43 -3.12
C LEU A 101 -5.52 6.59 -3.13
N GLY A 102 -6.11 6.94 -1.98
CA GLY A 102 -7.06 8.06 -1.89
C GLY A 102 -6.42 9.41 -2.25
N SER A 103 -5.12 9.54 -1.98
CA SER A 103 -4.32 10.72 -2.34
C SER A 103 -3.59 10.57 -3.68
N ALA A 104 -3.66 9.43 -4.35
CA ALA A 104 -2.87 9.20 -5.56
C ALA A 104 -3.38 10.02 -6.75
N LYS A 105 -2.48 10.42 -7.66
CA LYS A 105 -2.85 11.21 -8.84
C LYS A 105 -1.97 10.84 -10.04
N MET A 106 -2.59 10.76 -11.21
CA MET A 106 -1.85 10.70 -12.48
C MET A 106 -1.16 12.04 -12.70
N LEU A 107 0.15 11.99 -12.90
CA LEU A 107 0.93 13.17 -13.24
C LEU A 107 1.22 13.15 -14.74
N VAL A 108 1.29 14.32 -15.36
CA VAL A 108 1.83 14.43 -16.73
C VAL A 108 3.32 14.13 -16.63
N CYS A 109 3.69 12.89 -16.94
CA CYS A 109 5.07 12.45 -16.87
C CYS A 109 5.76 12.76 -18.20
N PHE A 110 6.64 13.76 -18.21
CA PHE A 110 7.65 13.93 -19.26
C PHE A 110 8.87 13.10 -18.86
N PHE A 111 8.92 11.82 -19.24
CA PHE A 111 10.12 10.99 -19.12
C PHE A 111 10.42 10.31 -20.44
#